data_AF-A0A2E4WFQ6-F1
#
_entry.id   AF-A0A2E4WFQ6-F1
#
_cell.length_a   1.000
_cell.length_b   1.000
_cell.length_c   1.000
_cell.angle_alpha   90.00
_cell.angle_beta   90.00
_cell.angle_gamma   90.00
#
_symmetry.space_group_name_H-M   'P 1'
#
loop_
_entity.id
_entity.type
_entity.pdbx_description
1 polymer ?
#
loop_
_entity_poly.entity_id
_entity_poly.type
_entity_poly.pdbx_seq_one_letter_code
_entity_poly.pdbx_strand_id
1 'polypeptide(L)' 'MLKSFISKFVFLFFCAIVILFSLANPDYVSLGIWPLERRVDVPLYFMVIIVFTIGFLLGNIFRLLKK' A
#
# COMPACT_ATOMS: atom_id res chain seq x y z
N MET A 1 20.55 -13.15 -9.75
CA MET A 1 19.52 -12.69 -10.71
C MET A 1 18.14 -13.30 -10.46
N LEU A 2 17.99 -14.63 -10.49
CA LEU A 2 16.69 -15.31 -10.37
C LEU A 2 15.88 -14.93 -9.11
N LYS A 3 16.53 -14.84 -7.94
CA LYS A 3 15.89 -14.42 -6.68
C LYS A 3 15.29 -13.00 -6.74
N SER A 4 15.93 -12.08 -7.47
CA SER A 4 15.42 -10.72 -7.66
C SER A 4 14.21 -10.69 -8.58
N PHE A 5 14.21 -11.55 -9.61
CA PHE A 5 13.08 -11.68 -10.54
C PHE A 5 11.84 -12.26 -9.85
N ILE A 6 12.00 -13.33 -9.07
CA ILE A 6 10.93 -13.95 -8.29
C ILE A 6 10.33 -12.94 -7.31
N SER A 7 11.17 -12.20 -6.58
CA SER A 7 10.70 -11.18 -5.64
C SER A 7 9.85 -10.10 -6.31
N LYS A 8 10.26 -9.60 -7.49
CA LYS A 8 9.49 -8.61 -8.26
C LYS A 8 8.16 -9.19 -8.76
N PHE A 9 8.17 -10.43 -9.24
CA PHE A 9 6.97 -11.10 -9.72
C PHE A 9 5.95 -11.32 -8.58
N VAL A 10 6.42 -11.80 -7.43
CA VAL A 10 5.57 -11.98 -6.23
C VAL A 10 4.99 -10.64 -5.78
N PHE A 11 5.78 -9.56 -5.78
CA PHE A 11 5.28 -8.23 -5.46
C PHE A 11 4.18 -7.77 -6.44
N LEU A 12 4.42 -7.91 -7.75
CA LEU A 12 3.45 -7.52 -8.77
C LEU A 12 2.14 -8.31 -8.66
N PHE A 13 2.24 -9.62 -8.42
CA PHE A 13 1.10 -10.49 -8.17
C PHE A 13 0.31 -10.05 -6.94
N PHE A 14 1.00 -9.71 -5.86
CA PHE A 14 0.36 -9.19 -4.64
C PHE A 14 -0.38 -7.87 -4.91
N CYS A 15 0.24 -6.93 -5.64
CA CYS A 15 -0.40 -5.69 -6.07
C CYS A 15 -1.67 -5.96 -6.91
N ALA A 16 -1.63 -6.92 -7.83
CA ALA A 16 -2.78 -7.24 -8.67
C ALA A 16 -3.95 -7.80 -7.87
N ILE A 17 -3.73 -8.76 -6.96
CA ILE A 17 -4.76 -9.29 -6.04
C ILE A 17 -5.42 -8.15 -5.28
N VAL A 18 -4.58 -7.28 -4.76
CA VAL A 18 -4.96 -6.18 -3.91
C VAL A 18 -5.83 -5.14 -4.65
N ILE A 19 -5.48 -4.80 -5.88
CA ILE A 19 -6.28 -3.91 -6.74
C ILE A 19 -7.63 -4.57 -7.03
N LEU A 20 -7.64 -5.84 -7.44
CA LEU A 20 -8.87 -6.58 -7.72
C LEU A 20 -9.78 -6.70 -6.49
N PHE A 21 -9.20 -6.95 -5.33
CA PHE A 21 -9.93 -7.04 -4.06
C PHE A 21 -10.55 -5.69 -3.67
N SER A 22 -9.83 -4.58 -3.88
CA SER A 22 -10.34 -3.23 -3.63
C SER A 22 -11.48 -2.87 -4.58
N LEU A 23 -11.40 -3.28 -5.84
CA LEU A 23 -12.49 -3.09 -6.82
C LEU A 23 -13.72 -3.95 -6.49
N ALA A 24 -13.51 -5.17 -6.00
CA ALA A 24 -14.58 -6.10 -5.65
C ALA A 24 -15.30 -5.75 -4.35
N ASN A 25 -14.66 -4.98 -3.46
CA ASN A 25 -15.20 -4.62 -2.16
C ASN A 25 -15.08 -3.10 -1.95
N PRO A 26 -15.95 -2.30 -2.59
CA PRO A 26 -15.84 -0.85 -2.63
C PRO A 26 -16.35 -0.20 -1.33
N ASP A 27 -16.11 -0.78 -0.17
CA ASP A 27 -16.40 -0.10 1.09
C ASP A 27 -15.52 1.14 1.20
N TYR A 28 -16.14 2.30 1.40
CA TYR A 28 -15.45 3.59 1.48
C TYR A 28 -15.22 4.00 2.93
N VAL A 29 -14.09 4.67 3.17
CA VAL A 29 -13.81 5.36 4.43
C VAL A 29 -13.61 6.85 4.19
N SER A 30 -14.22 7.68 5.03
CA SER A 30 -14.00 9.13 5.01
C SER A 30 -12.76 9.48 5.83
N LEU A 31 -11.76 10.08 5.18
CA LEU A 31 -10.53 10.53 5.82
C LEU A 31 -10.55 12.04 6.00
N GLY A 32 -10.27 12.50 7.21
CA GLY A 32 -9.98 13.91 7.47
C GLY A 32 -8.55 14.25 7.05
N ILE A 33 -8.36 15.31 6.26
CA ILE A 33 -7.04 15.74 5.79
C ILE A 33 -6.52 16.87 6.67
N TRP A 34 -5.90 16.57 7.81
CA TRP A 34 -5.33 17.64 8.64
C TRP A 34 -4.20 18.40 7.90
N PRO A 35 -4.10 19.74 8.01
CA PRO A 35 -4.93 20.68 8.79
C PRO A 35 -6.17 21.19 8.06
N LEU A 36 -6.45 20.72 6.85
CA LEU A 36 -7.65 21.09 6.10
C LEU A 36 -8.88 20.47 6.76
N GLU A 37 -9.92 21.27 7.05
CA GLU A 37 -11.21 20.77 7.55
C GLU A 37 -12.03 20.06 6.44
N ARG A 38 -11.35 19.35 5.54
CA ARG A 38 -11.94 18.61 4.43
C ARG A 38 -11.87 17.12 4.70
N ARG A 39 -12.89 16.42 4.22
CA ARG A 39 -12.95 14.97 4.22
C ARG A 39 -12.88 14.46 2.79
N VAL A 40 -12.19 13.34 2.58
CA VAL A 40 -12.14 12.65 1.28
C VAL A 40 -12.49 11.20 1.50
N ASP A 41 -13.43 10.71 0.70
CA ASP A 41 -13.83 9.31 0.70
C ASP A 41 -12.88 8.53 -0.20
N VAL A 42 -12.30 7.47 0.35
CA VAL A 42 -11.41 6.57 -0.37
C VAL A 42 -11.80 5.12 -0.11
N PRO A 43 -11.54 4.19 -1.03
CA PRO A 43 -11.77 2.77 -0.77
C PRO A 43 -10.96 2.31 0.45
N LEU A 44 -11.59 1.61 1.37
CA LEU A 44 -10.97 1.09 2.61
C LEU A 44 -9.71 0.29 2.28
N TYR A 45 -9.84 -0.64 1.34
CA TYR A 45 -8.73 -1.50 0.96
C TYR A 45 -7.61 -0.74 0.29
N PHE A 46 -7.91 0.34 -0.45
CA PHE A 46 -6.88 1.23 -0.97
C PHE A 46 -5.99 1.80 0.15
N MET A 47 -6.60 2.23 1.26
CA MET A 47 -5.87 2.74 2.41
C MET A 47 -5.01 1.69 3.10
N VAL A 48 -5.51 0.47 3.26
CA VAL A 48 -4.75 -0.63 3.85
C VAL A 48 -3.44 -0.85 3.07
N ILE A 49 -3.50 -0.83 1.74
CA ILE A 49 -2.33 -1.01 0.87
C ILE A 49 -1.31 0.09 1.05
N ILE A 50 -1.77 1.35 1.07
CA ILE A 50 -0.89 2.49 1.24
C ILE A 50 -0.12 2.35 2.55
N VAL A 51 -0.82 2.01 3.65
CA VAL A 51 -0.19 1.83 4.97
C VAL A 51 0.84 0.70 4.94
N PHE A 52 0.52 -0.46 4.36
CA PHE A 52 1.46 -1.57 4.23
C PHE A 52 2.67 -1.21 3.36
N THR A 53 2.45 -0.50 2.26
CA THR A 53 3.50 -0.08 1.32
C THR A 53 4.45 0.91 2.00
N ILE A 54 3.91 1.91 2.70
CA ILE A 54 4.70 2.87 3.47
C ILE A 54 5.51 2.14 4.55
N GLY A 55 4.90 1.24 5.32
CA GLY A 55 5.59 0.47 6.35
C GLY A 55 6.74 -0.36 5.77
N PHE A 56 6.53 -1.03 4.63
CA PHE A 56 7.57 -1.79 3.93
C PHE A 56 8.71 -0.89 3.41
N LEU A 57 8.38 0.27 2.84
CA LEU A 57 9.37 1.23 2.36
C LEU A 57 10.21 1.80 3.51
N LEU A 58 9.56 2.24 4.60
CA LEU A 58 10.23 2.73 5.79
C LEU A 58 11.15 1.67 6.41
N GLY A 59 10.68 0.43 6.54
CA GLY A 59 11.50 -0.68 7.04
C GLY A 59 12.76 -0.89 6.20
N ASN A 60 12.66 -0.78 4.87
CA ASN A 60 13.81 -0.85 3.97
C ASN A 60 14.76 0.34 4.13
N ILE A 61 14.22 1.56 4.25
CA ILE A 61 15.01 2.78 4.47
C ILE A 61 15.80 2.65 5.78
N PHE A 62 15.15 2.27 6.89
CA PHE A 62 15.83 2.07 8.18
C PHE A 62 16.91 0.99 8.12
N ARG A 63 16.66 -0.10 7.39
CA ARG A 63 17.68 -1.14 7.17
C ARG A 63 18.90 -0.59 6.43
N LEU A 64 18.70 0.27 5.43
CA LEU A 64 19.80 0.88 4.68
C LEU A 64 20.58 1.90 5.52
N LEU A 65 19.90 2.63 6.41
CA LEU A 65 20.52 3.62 7.31
C LEU A 65 21.33 2.99 8.46
N LYS A 66 21.05 1.74 8.84
CA LYS A 66 21.78 0.99 9.89
C LYS A 66 23.05 0.28 9.38
N LYS A 67 23.39 0.45 8.11
CA LYS A 67 24.60 -0.09 7.48
C LYS A 67 25.72 0.93 7.53
#